data_AF-W1XTS5-F1
#
_entry.id   AF-W1XTS5-F1
#
_cell.length_a   1.000
_cell.length_b   1.000
_cell.length_c   1.000
_cell.angle_alpha   90.00
_cell.angle_beta   90.00
_cell.angle_gamma   90.00
#
_symmetry.space_group_name_H-M   'P 1'
#
loop_
_entity.id
_entity.type
_entity.pdbx_description
1 polymer ?
#
loop_
_entity_poly.entity_id
_entity_poly.type
_entity_poly.pdbx_seq_one_letter_code
_entity_poly.pdbx_strand_id
1 'polypeptide(L)' 'MAERRMLSRTILDSDKFLDMPLTTQALYIHLIMNADDDGFLNNSQKITRMIGAGKKDFELLISAEFIIDFNLSIAS' A
#
# COMPACT_ATOMS: atom_id res chain seq x y z
N MET A 1 -22.78 -10.09 -0.13
CA MET A 1 -22.45 -8.66 -0.24
C MET A 1 -20.95 -8.58 -0.38
N ALA A 2 -20.44 -8.09 -1.51
CA ALA A 2 -19.00 -8.03 -1.74
C ALA A 2 -18.45 -6.76 -1.07
N GLU A 3 -17.52 -6.93 -0.13
CA GLU A 3 -16.70 -5.84 0.41
C GLU A 3 -15.95 -5.19 -0.76
N ARG A 4 -16.47 -4.06 -1.25
CA ARG A 4 -16.03 -3.47 -2.50
C ARG A 4 -14.82 -2.56 -2.23
N ARG A 5 -13.69 -3.17 -1.85
CA ARG A 5 -12.39 -2.51 -1.82
C ARG A 5 -12.04 -2.09 -3.25
N MET A 6 -12.14 -0.80 -3.53
CA MET A 6 -11.92 -0.30 -4.89
C MET A 6 -10.43 -0.03 -5.11
N LEU A 7 -9.76 -1.03 -5.69
CA LEU A 7 -8.50 -0.80 -6.41
C LEU A 7 -8.80 0.11 -7.61
N SER A 8 -8.23 1.31 -7.60
CA SER A 8 -8.34 2.24 -8.71
C SER A 8 -7.52 1.73 -9.90
N ARG A 9 -8.19 1.40 -11.01
CA ARG A 9 -7.49 1.06 -12.26
C ARG A 9 -6.55 2.16 -12.72
N THR A 10 -6.96 3.43 -12.54
CA THR A 10 -6.12 4.58 -12.88
C THR A 10 -4.78 4.57 -12.13
N ILE A 11 -4.75 4.09 -10.87
CA ILE A 11 -3.50 3.97 -10.11
C ILE A 11 -2.67 2.80 -10.67
N LEU A 12 -3.30 1.64 -10.87
CA LEU A 12 -2.62 0.43 -11.34
C LEU A 12 -2.06 0.57 -12.76
N ASP A 13 -2.71 1.36 -13.61
CA ASP A 13 -2.31 1.61 -14.99
C ASP A 13 -1.38 2.83 -15.12
N SER A 14 -1.02 3.50 -14.01
CA SER A 14 -0.13 4.66 -14.05
C SER A 14 1.33 4.24 -14.23
N ASP A 15 2.08 4.98 -15.06
CA ASP A 15 3.51 4.75 -15.26
C ASP A 15 4.27 4.74 -13.94
N LYS A 16 3.94 5.68 -13.02
CA LYS A 16 4.54 5.76 -11.68
C LYS A 16 4.41 4.46 -10.88
N PHE A 17 3.28 3.75 -11.01
CA PHE A 17 3.06 2.47 -10.34
C PHE A 17 3.74 1.32 -11.09
N LEU A 18 3.64 1.30 -12.42
CA LEU A 18 4.22 0.26 -13.26
C LEU A 18 5.76 0.25 -13.24
N ASP A 19 6.38 1.40 -13.01
CA ASP A 19 7.83 1.55 -12.85
C ASP A 19 8.36 1.03 -11.49
N MET A 20 7.48 0.73 -10.53
CA MET A 20 7.87 0.19 -9.23
C MET A 20 8.25 -1.29 -9.31
N PRO A 21 9.10 -1.80 -8.40
CA PRO A 21 9.34 -3.22 -8.26
C PRO A 21 8.05 -4.02 -8.06
N LEU A 22 7.97 -5.23 -8.62
CA LEU A 22 6.78 -6.10 -8.49
C LEU A 22 6.45 -6.40 -7.03
N THR A 23 7.45 -6.48 -6.15
CA THR A 23 7.27 -6.64 -4.70
C THR A 23 6.56 -5.43 -4.07
N THR A 24 6.89 -4.22 -4.52
CA THR A 24 6.24 -2.97 -4.10
C THR A 24 4.79 -2.91 -4.61
N GLN A 25 4.56 -3.26 -5.88
CA GLN A 25 3.22 -3.32 -6.46
C GLN A 25 2.32 -4.34 -5.72
N ALA A 26 2.85 -5.54 -5.47
CA ALA A 26 2.15 -6.57 -4.71
C ALA A 26 1.82 -6.10 -3.29
N LEU A 27 2.77 -5.44 -2.61
CA LEU A 27 2.55 -4.89 -1.29
C LEU A 27 1.40 -3.88 -1.28
N TYR A 28 1.37 -2.94 -2.21
CA TYR A 28 0.27 -1.96 -2.31
C TYR A 28 -1.09 -2.64 -2.46
N ILE A 29 -1.20 -3.62 -3.37
CA ILE A 29 -2.45 -4.35 -3.60
C ILE A 29 -2.88 -5.10 -2.33
N HIS A 30 -1.96 -5.78 -1.65
CA HIS A 30 -2.28 -6.47 -0.41
C HIS A 30 -2.69 -5.50 0.71
N LEU A 31 -2.09 -4.32 0.82
CA LEU A 31 -2.49 -3.30 1.79
C LEU A 31 -3.93 -2.82 1.51
N ILE A 32 -4.24 -2.45 0.27
CA ILE A 32 -5.59 -2.02 -0.12
C ILE A 32 -6.62 -3.11 0.16
N MET A 33 -6.31 -4.38 -0.13
CA MET A 33 -7.22 -5.50 0.11
C MET A 33 -7.45 -5.82 1.59
N ASN A 34 -6.62 -5.31 2.50
CA ASN A 34 -6.75 -5.50 3.95
C ASN A 34 -7.20 -4.23 4.69
N ALA A 35 -7.30 -3.10 3.98
CA ALA A 35 -7.83 -1.87 4.54
C ALA A 35 -9.34 -1.97 4.83
N ASP A 36 -9.80 -1.16 5.78
CA ASP A 36 -11.22 -0.92 6.00
C ASP A 36 -11.84 0.00 4.92
N ASP A 37 -13.11 0.35 5.08
CA ASP A 37 -13.86 1.15 4.11
C ASP A 37 -13.30 2.58 3.95
N ASP A 38 -12.61 3.09 4.97
CA ASP A 38 -11.98 4.41 4.99
C ASP A 38 -10.51 4.35 4.53
N GLY A 39 -10.00 3.17 4.20
CA GLY A 39 -8.62 2.97 3.75
C GLY A 39 -7.59 2.83 4.88
N PHE A 40 -8.03 2.69 6.13
CA PHE A 40 -7.14 2.50 7.28
C PHE A 40 -6.82 1.03 7.50
N LEU A 41 -5.61 0.78 8.04
CA LEU A 41 -5.18 -0.53 8.50
C LEU A 41 -4.14 -0.39 9.61
N ASN A 42 -4.20 -1.27 10.61
CA ASN A 42 -3.31 -1.24 11.78
C ASN A 42 -2.22 -2.33 11.75
N ASN A 43 -2.15 -3.08 10.66
CA ASN A 43 -1.34 -4.29 10.52
C ASN A 43 -0.42 -4.26 9.28
N SER A 44 -0.07 -3.06 8.77
CA SER A 44 0.78 -2.85 7.58
C SER A 44 2.06 -3.68 7.63
N GLN A 45 2.82 -3.55 8.71
CA GLN A 45 4.08 -4.27 8.92
C GLN A 45 3.91 -5.79 8.98
N LYS A 46 2.75 -6.28 9.46
CA LYS A 46 2.43 -7.71 9.46
C LYS A 46 2.19 -8.20 8.03
N ILE A 47 1.43 -7.45 7.24
CA ILE A 47 1.15 -7.77 5.82
C ILE A 47 2.45 -7.78 5.02
N THR A 48 3.29 -6.77 5.16
CA THR A 48 4.61 -6.68 4.51
C THR A 48 5.43 -7.95 4.74
N ARG A 49 5.55 -8.39 6.00
CA ARG A 49 6.26 -9.63 6.35
C ARG A 49 5.59 -10.90 5.80
N MET A 50 4.26 -10.97 5.88
CA MET A 50 3.49 -12.14 5.45
C MET A 50 3.67 -12.44 3.96
N ILE A 51 3.73 -11.42 3.12
CA ILE A 51 3.89 -11.59 1.67
C ILE A 51 5.38 -11.63 1.24
N GLY A 52 6.31 -11.50 2.18
CA GLY A 52 7.74 -11.48 1.90
C GLY A 52 8.26 -10.18 1.27
N ALA A 53 7.51 -9.08 1.37
CA ALA A 53 7.97 -7.77 0.93
C ALA A 53 9.00 -7.18 1.90
N GLY A 54 9.92 -6.37 1.38
CA GLY A 54 10.98 -5.76 2.15
C GLY A 54 10.58 -4.41 2.77
N LYS A 55 11.41 -3.94 3.71
CA LYS A 55 11.26 -2.58 4.29
C LYS A 55 11.31 -1.49 3.22
N LYS A 56 12.17 -1.66 2.20
CA LYS A 56 12.33 -0.71 1.09
C LYS A 56 11.07 -0.58 0.23
N ASP A 57 10.33 -1.67 0.03
CA ASP A 57 9.05 -1.62 -0.70
C ASP A 57 8.05 -0.72 0.03
N PHE A 58 7.96 -0.87 1.35
CA PHE A 58 7.07 -0.07 2.19
C PHE A 58 7.48 1.42 2.21
N GLU A 59 8.77 1.70 2.39
CA GLU A 59 9.32 3.07 2.33
C GLU A 59 9.11 3.71 0.95
N LEU A 60 9.20 2.93 -0.13
CA LEU A 60 8.94 3.41 -1.49
C LEU A 60 7.48 3.80 -1.66
N LEU A 61 6.53 3.02 -1.16
CA LEU A 61 5.11 3.38 -1.22
C LEU A 61 4.81 4.68 -0.47
N ILE A 62 5.46 4.93 0.67
CA ILE A 62 5.32 6.19 1.42
C ILE A 62 5.92 7.36 0.65
N SER A 63 7.18 7.24 0.22
CA SER A 63 7.89 8.32 -0.49
C SER A 63 7.29 8.65 -1.85
N ALA A 64 6.64 7.68 -2.49
CA ALA A 64 5.89 7.86 -3.73
C ALA A 64 4.41 8.24 -3.48
N GLU A 65 4.00 8.46 -2.23
CA GLU A 65 2.66 8.94 -1.84
C GLU A 65 1.51 7.98 -2.21
N PHE A 66 1.80 6.68 -2.35
CA PHE A 66 0.76 5.67 -2.55
C PHE A 66 0.08 5.26 -1.24
N ILE A 67 0.78 5.40 -0.11
CA ILE A 67 0.24 5.19 1.23
C ILE A 67 0.72 6.29 2.17
N ILE A 68 -0.05 6.54 3.23
CA ILE A 68 0.31 7.50 4.28
C ILE A 68 0.48 6.73 5.59
N ASP A 69 1.60 6.95 6.28
CA ASP A 69 1.79 6.49 7.65
C ASP A 69 1.45 7.62 8.62
N PHE A 70 0.29 7.51 9.27
CA PHE A 70 -0.18 8.50 10.22
C PHE A 70 0.76 8.69 11.42
N ASN A 71 1.56 7.68 11.80
CA ASN A 71 2.48 7.84 12.93
C ASN A 71 3.65 8.76 12.59
N LEU A 72 4.04 8.81 11.31
CA LEU A 72 5.10 9.70 10.84
C LEU A 72 4.59 11.14 10.64
N SER A 73 3.33 11.31 10.25
CA SER A 73 2.74 12.63 9.95
C SER A 73 2.42 13.49 11.18
N ILE A 74 2.35 12.91 12.39
CA ILE A 74 2.07 13.65 13.64
C ILE A 74 3.37 14.13 14.30
N ALA A 75 4.53 13.67 13.80
CA ALA A 75 5.86 13.94 14.38
C ALA A 75 6.60 15.11 13.72
N SER A 76 5.94 15.90 12.85
CA SER A 76 6.49 17.05 12.11
C SER A 76 5.66 18.30 12.32
#